data_AF-A0A0S8GNN4-F1
#
_entry.id   AF-A0A0S8GNN4-F1
#
_cell.length_a   1.000
_cell.length_b   1.000
_cell.length_c   1.000
_cell.angle_alpha   90.00
_cell.angle_beta   90.00
_cell.angle_gamma   90.00
#
_symmetry.space_group_name_H-M   'P 1'
#
loop_
_entity.id
_entity.type
_entity.pdbx_description
1 polymer ?
#
loop_
_entity_poly.entity_id
_entity_poly.type
_entity_poly.pdbx_seq_one_letter_code
_entity_poly.pdbx_strand_id
1 'polypeptide(L)'
;PWRFGKPLPLGPVHLVWVDLAVVGALTLLMYSVDMFYVELPAITFLLGFIFCHLLAFILTRQFVFFVVLLFAAPLTSYPFMDLKIALAVLAGLYGWSLLGLQKYLKGFPWETRFWQADWGREQLTYYIKNGLIGWPHGKLNTVEHELSISLRRAAVISGLCTWWVYVFIWFFNEPNMYASFLFCGGSGCALFRILAYTYPYWQPISFLGRIFTFRWIIPRYDKIFLAPLIIISTAISPFLLFGRSCVGINGLMLATIFLVILLTFILPPSLKSWRLTGHYRLLGGQRGK
;
A
#
# COMPACT_ATOMS: atom_id res chain seq x y z
N PRO A 1 29.50 16.71 -13.26
CA PRO A 1 28.59 15.90 -12.40
C PRO A 1 28.03 16.79 -11.29
N TRP A 2 26.74 16.69 -10.99
CA TRP A 2 26.12 17.41 -9.87
C TRP A 2 26.70 16.95 -8.53
N ARG A 3 26.67 17.82 -7.50
CA ARG A 3 27.09 17.49 -6.13
C ARG A 3 26.09 18.08 -5.13
N PHE A 4 25.91 17.41 -4.00
CA PHE A 4 25.04 17.90 -2.94
C PHE A 4 25.41 19.33 -2.52
N GLY A 5 24.40 20.18 -2.36
CA GLY A 5 24.55 21.62 -2.05
C GLY A 5 24.71 22.53 -3.27
N LYS A 6 24.83 22.01 -4.49
CA LYS A 6 24.74 22.80 -5.72
C LYS A 6 23.31 22.82 -6.27
N PRO A 7 22.89 23.88 -7.00
CA PRO A 7 21.58 23.91 -7.64
C PRO A 7 21.43 22.70 -8.58
N LEU A 8 20.22 22.14 -8.61
CA LEU A 8 19.89 21.05 -9.53
C LEU A 8 19.82 21.60 -10.97
N PRO A 9 20.23 20.81 -11.97
CA PRO A 9 20.31 21.28 -13.35
C PRO A 9 18.94 21.62 -13.96
N LEU A 10 17.87 20.99 -13.49
CA LEU A 10 16.50 21.23 -13.95
C LEU A 10 15.72 22.20 -13.05
N GLY A 11 16.42 22.91 -12.15
CA GLY A 11 15.79 23.83 -11.21
C GLY A 11 15.49 23.23 -9.83
N PRO A 12 15.03 24.07 -8.90
CA PRO A 12 14.79 23.69 -7.51
C PRO A 12 13.59 22.76 -7.37
N VAL A 13 13.72 21.79 -6.47
CA VAL A 13 12.66 20.83 -6.08
C VAL A 13 11.98 21.22 -4.75
N HIS A 14 12.40 22.35 -4.19
CA HIS A 14 11.86 22.93 -2.96
C HIS A 14 11.25 24.29 -3.29
N LEU A 15 10.35 24.75 -2.41
CA LEU A 15 9.75 26.07 -2.47
C LEU A 15 10.81 27.17 -2.58
N VAL A 16 10.67 28.00 -3.61
CA VAL A 16 11.47 29.21 -3.80
C VAL A 16 10.68 30.47 -3.49
N TRP A 17 11.36 31.61 -3.39
CA TRP A 17 10.71 32.90 -3.11
C TRP A 17 9.65 33.27 -4.15
N VAL A 18 9.80 32.84 -5.41
CA VAL A 18 8.79 33.04 -6.47
C VAL A 18 7.49 32.32 -6.11
N ASP A 19 7.57 31.09 -5.61
CA ASP A 19 6.41 30.32 -5.17
C ASP A 19 5.68 31.02 -4.03
N LEU A 20 6.44 31.54 -3.05
CA LEU A 20 5.89 32.29 -1.93
C LEU A 20 5.19 33.58 -2.40
N ALA A 21 5.77 34.28 -3.38
CA ALA A 21 5.17 35.48 -3.95
C ALA A 21 3.86 35.16 -4.68
N VAL A 22 3.80 34.05 -5.44
CA VAL A 22 2.59 33.59 -6.13
C VAL A 22 1.50 33.22 -5.12
N VAL A 23 1.83 32.41 -4.11
CA VAL A 23 0.88 32.04 -3.05
C VAL A 23 0.41 33.27 -2.28
N GLY A 24 1.33 34.17 -1.92
CA GLY A 24 1.00 35.43 -1.24
C GLY A 24 0.07 36.32 -2.06
N ALA A 25 0.31 36.46 -3.36
CA ALA A 25 -0.57 37.21 -4.25
C ALA A 25 -1.96 36.57 -4.36
N LEU A 26 -2.04 35.24 -4.45
CA LEU A 26 -3.33 34.52 -4.46
C LEU A 26 -4.08 34.65 -3.12
N THR A 27 -3.37 34.60 -2.01
CA THR A 27 -3.92 34.81 -0.67
C THR A 27 -4.44 36.23 -0.50
N LEU A 28 -3.70 37.25 -0.96
CA LEU A 28 -4.17 38.65 -0.96
C LEU A 28 -5.39 38.84 -1.86
N LEU A 29 -5.41 38.18 -3.02
CA LEU A 29 -6.57 38.19 -3.91
C LEU A 29 -7.80 37.57 -3.21
N MET A 30 -7.65 36.42 -2.55
CA MET A 30 -8.74 35.80 -1.78
C MET A 30 -9.24 36.71 -0.65
N TYR A 31 -8.32 37.40 0.03
CA TYR A 31 -8.67 38.39 1.04
C TYR A 31 -9.47 39.56 0.45
N SER A 32 -9.12 40.04 -0.75
CA SER A 32 -9.83 41.17 -1.40
C SER A 32 -11.26 40.85 -1.84
N VAL A 33 -11.61 39.56 -1.98
CA VAL A 33 -12.95 39.11 -2.37
C VAL A 33 -13.81 38.77 -1.14
N ASP A 34 -13.36 39.13 0.07
CA ASP A 34 -14.01 38.83 1.36
C ASP A 34 -14.37 37.33 1.52
N MET A 35 -13.55 36.46 0.93
CA MET A 35 -13.73 35.02 1.04
C MET A 35 -13.25 34.56 2.42
N PHE A 36 -14.11 33.84 3.15
CA PHE A 36 -13.80 33.26 4.48
C PHE A 36 -12.65 32.24 4.51
N TYR A 37 -11.98 31.98 3.38
CA TYR A 37 -11.05 30.88 3.18
C TYR A 37 -9.70 31.33 2.60
N VAL A 38 -9.10 32.33 3.24
CA VAL A 38 -7.85 32.98 2.82
C VAL A 38 -6.66 32.00 2.78
N GLU A 39 -6.73 30.90 3.55
CA GLU A 39 -5.71 29.87 3.65
C GLU A 39 -5.72 28.85 2.48
N LEU A 40 -6.78 28.79 1.67
CA LEU A 40 -6.94 27.77 0.62
C LEU A 40 -5.81 27.76 -0.43
N PRO A 41 -5.32 28.91 -0.95
CA PRO A 41 -4.20 28.90 -1.88
C PRO A 41 -2.95 28.24 -1.29
N ALA A 42 -2.64 28.52 -0.03
CA ALA A 42 -1.47 27.92 0.64
C ALA A 42 -1.66 26.42 0.90
N ILE A 43 -2.85 26.00 1.35
CA ILE A 43 -3.21 24.60 1.58
C ILE A 43 -3.12 23.78 0.29
N THR A 44 -3.77 24.25 -0.78
CA THR A 44 -3.79 23.57 -2.09
C THR A 44 -2.38 23.44 -2.67
N PHE A 45 -1.58 24.49 -2.54
CA PHE A 45 -0.21 24.49 -2.99
C PHE A 45 0.68 23.50 -2.22
N LEU A 46 0.62 23.50 -0.88
CA LEU A 46 1.36 22.54 -0.05
C LEU A 46 0.94 21.09 -0.31
N LEU A 47 -0.37 20.84 -0.49
CA LEU A 47 -0.87 19.52 -0.84
C LEU A 47 -0.28 19.01 -2.16
N GLY A 48 -0.22 19.87 -3.19
CA GLY A 48 0.42 19.54 -4.47
C GLY A 48 1.89 19.15 -4.31
N PHE A 49 2.65 19.91 -3.52
CA PHE A 49 4.06 19.59 -3.24
C PHE A 49 4.21 18.28 -2.47
N ILE A 50 3.43 18.07 -1.40
CA ILE A 50 3.47 16.84 -0.60
C ILE A 50 3.10 15.63 -1.45
N PHE A 51 2.11 15.76 -2.34
CA PHE A 51 1.73 14.70 -3.28
C PHE A 51 2.89 14.32 -4.21
N CYS A 52 3.57 15.30 -4.82
CA CYS A 52 4.75 15.05 -5.63
C CYS A 52 5.88 14.36 -4.83
N HIS A 53 6.10 14.77 -3.56
CA HIS A 53 7.08 14.14 -2.69
C HIS A 53 6.70 12.70 -2.31
N LEU A 54 5.41 12.41 -2.08
CA LEU A 54 4.92 11.06 -1.82
C LEU A 54 5.23 10.14 -3.01
N LEU A 55 4.95 10.60 -4.25
CA LEU A 55 5.31 9.86 -5.46
C LEU A 55 6.83 9.64 -5.55
N ALA A 56 7.63 10.67 -5.28
CA ALA A 56 9.08 10.54 -5.24
C ALA A 56 9.56 9.51 -4.20
N PHE A 57 8.94 9.46 -3.01
CA PHE A 57 9.28 8.47 -1.98
C PHE A 57 8.87 7.04 -2.33
N ILE A 58 7.75 6.87 -3.05
CA ILE A 58 7.36 5.56 -3.60
C ILE A 58 8.42 5.09 -4.60
N LEU A 59 8.79 5.95 -5.55
CA LEU A 59 9.77 5.62 -6.60
C LEU A 59 11.16 5.34 -6.01
N THR A 60 11.58 6.12 -5.02
CA THR A 60 12.88 5.99 -4.34
C THR A 60 12.88 4.99 -3.19
N ARG A 61 11.76 4.29 -2.94
CA ARG A 61 11.58 3.27 -1.89
C ARG A 61 11.92 3.74 -0.48
N GLN A 62 11.68 5.02 -0.19
CA GLN A 62 11.94 5.63 1.11
C GLN A 62 10.77 5.39 2.08
N PHE A 63 10.63 4.14 2.53
CA PHE A 63 9.46 3.68 3.29
C PHE A 63 9.17 4.50 4.56
N VAL A 64 10.20 4.88 5.32
CA VAL A 64 10.00 5.62 6.59
C VAL A 64 9.38 6.99 6.36
N PHE A 65 9.90 7.78 5.42
CA PHE A 65 9.36 9.12 5.13
C PHE A 65 7.94 9.02 4.58
N PHE A 66 7.70 8.06 3.68
CA PHE A 66 6.38 7.78 3.14
C PHE A 66 5.34 7.44 4.21
N VAL A 67 5.67 6.52 5.12
CA VAL A 67 4.75 6.11 6.20
C VAL A 67 4.44 7.27 7.14
N VAL A 68 5.45 8.03 7.57
CA VAL A 68 5.25 9.18 8.46
C VAL A 68 4.33 10.22 7.82
N LEU A 69 4.55 10.53 6.54
CA LEU A 69 3.68 11.45 5.80
C LEU A 69 2.23 10.95 5.75
N LEU A 70 2.03 9.69 5.38
CA LEU A 70 0.67 9.13 5.31
C LEU A 70 0.00 9.01 6.67
N PHE A 71 0.76 8.80 7.74
CA PHE A 71 0.20 8.72 9.09
C PHE A 71 -0.24 10.09 9.61
N ALA A 72 0.55 11.14 9.33
CA ALA A 72 0.27 12.48 9.80
C ALA A 72 -0.61 13.31 8.84
N ALA A 73 -0.75 12.92 7.57
CA ALA A 73 -1.63 13.61 6.61
C ALA A 73 -3.11 13.74 7.08
N PRO A 74 -3.74 12.72 7.69
CA PRO A 74 -5.10 12.87 8.21
C PRO A 74 -5.24 13.91 9.33
N LEU A 75 -4.16 14.29 10.01
CA LEU A 75 -4.19 15.33 11.04
C LEU A 75 -4.48 16.73 10.47
N THR A 76 -4.46 16.87 9.15
CA THR A 76 -4.88 18.11 8.47
C THR A 76 -6.37 18.36 8.58
N SER A 77 -7.20 17.32 8.73
CA SER A 77 -8.64 17.44 8.90
C SER A 77 -9.12 16.96 10.27
N TYR A 78 -8.53 15.86 10.77
CA TYR A 78 -8.87 15.26 12.06
C TYR A 78 -7.98 15.81 13.20
N PRO A 79 -8.52 16.12 14.40
CA PRO A 79 -9.94 16.13 14.79
C PRO A 79 -10.61 17.53 14.69
N PHE A 80 -9.90 18.56 14.26
CA PHE A 80 -10.31 19.96 14.49
C PHE A 80 -11.06 20.63 13.33
N MET A 81 -10.93 20.12 12.10
CA MET A 81 -11.44 20.77 10.86
C MET A 81 -11.13 22.28 10.74
N ASP A 82 -10.03 22.75 11.32
CA ASP A 82 -9.60 24.15 11.27
C ASP A 82 -8.52 24.32 10.19
N LEU A 83 -8.73 25.26 9.26
CA LEU A 83 -7.79 25.52 8.15
C LEU A 83 -6.41 26.00 8.62
N LYS A 84 -6.31 26.69 9.75
CA LYS A 84 -5.04 27.16 10.31
C LYS A 84 -4.24 25.99 10.87
N ILE A 85 -4.91 25.06 11.55
CA ILE A 85 -4.29 23.83 12.02
C ILE A 85 -3.87 22.97 10.82
N ALA A 86 -4.74 22.85 9.80
CA ALA A 86 -4.42 22.15 8.57
C ALA A 86 -3.16 22.71 7.90
N LEU A 87 -3.08 24.04 7.76
CA LEU A 87 -1.92 24.73 7.20
C LEU A 87 -0.65 24.48 8.00
N ALA A 88 -0.73 24.54 9.33
CA ALA A 88 0.41 24.26 10.22
C ALA A 88 0.90 22.82 10.10
N VAL A 89 -0.02 21.84 10.06
CA VAL A 89 0.30 20.42 9.84
C VAL A 89 0.93 20.23 8.47
N LEU A 90 0.35 20.79 7.40
CA LEU A 90 0.89 20.70 6.04
C LEU A 90 2.30 21.31 5.94
N ALA A 91 2.54 22.45 6.58
CA ALA A 91 3.87 23.06 6.64
C ALA A 91 4.88 22.13 7.33
N GLY A 92 4.50 21.49 8.43
CA GLY A 92 5.30 20.47 9.12
C GLY A 92 5.59 19.24 8.25
N LEU A 93 4.57 18.73 7.56
CA LEU A 93 4.71 17.60 6.62
C LEU A 93 5.62 17.94 5.44
N TYR A 94 5.52 19.15 4.90
CA TYR A 94 6.41 19.64 3.87
C TYR A 94 7.86 19.75 4.39
N GLY A 95 8.07 20.27 5.60
CA GLY A 95 9.39 20.25 6.24
C GLY A 95 9.98 18.83 6.36
N TRP A 96 9.16 17.87 6.78
CA TRP A 96 9.55 16.46 6.84
C TRP A 96 9.86 15.86 5.46
N SER A 97 9.08 16.18 4.43
CA SER A 97 9.33 15.73 3.07
C SER A 97 10.61 16.30 2.50
N LEU A 98 10.94 17.56 2.82
CA LEU A 98 12.23 18.16 2.46
C LEU A 98 13.41 17.44 3.10
N LEU A 99 13.31 17.05 4.37
CA LEU A 99 14.37 16.27 5.03
C LEU A 99 14.60 14.92 4.36
N GLY A 100 13.52 14.23 3.98
CA GLY A 100 13.61 12.97 3.22
C GLY A 100 14.25 13.17 1.86
N LEU A 101 13.85 14.22 1.14
CA LEU A 101 14.42 14.56 -0.15
C LEU A 101 15.91 14.90 -0.04
N GLN A 102 16.28 15.75 0.92
CA GLN A 102 17.68 16.09 1.16
C GLN A 102 18.52 14.86 1.52
N LYS A 103 18.02 13.98 2.38
CA LYS A 103 18.71 12.73 2.72
C LYS A 103 18.96 11.87 1.48
N TYR A 104 17.99 11.79 0.58
CA TYR A 104 18.14 11.07 -0.69
C TYR A 104 19.14 11.74 -1.64
N LEU A 105 19.07 13.06 -1.77
CA LEU A 105 19.98 13.84 -2.61
C LEU A 105 21.44 13.79 -2.10
N LYS A 106 21.65 13.69 -0.78
CA LYS A 106 22.99 13.50 -0.19
C LYS A 106 23.66 12.19 -0.63
N GLY A 107 22.87 11.17 -0.97
CA GLY A 107 23.37 9.89 -1.46
C GLY A 107 23.84 9.92 -2.92
N PHE A 108 23.93 11.09 -3.56
CA PHE A 108 24.42 11.21 -4.94
C PHE A 108 25.96 11.11 -5.02
N PRO A 109 26.54 10.43 -6.04
CA PRO A 109 25.88 9.72 -7.14
C PRO A 109 25.16 8.50 -6.60
N TRP A 110 23.86 8.39 -6.90
CA TRP A 110 23.08 7.30 -6.35
C TRP A 110 23.68 6.00 -6.88
N GLU A 111 24.16 5.14 -5.98
CA GLU A 111 24.44 3.73 -6.25
C GLU A 111 23.11 2.99 -6.46
N THR A 112 22.23 3.54 -7.28
CA THR A 112 21.08 2.81 -7.75
C THR A 112 21.63 1.66 -8.58
N ARG A 113 21.12 0.46 -8.33
CA ARG A 113 21.35 -0.73 -9.15
C ARG A 113 21.14 -0.48 -10.65
N PHE A 114 20.46 0.61 -11.03
CA PHE A 114 20.38 1.10 -12.40
C PHE A 114 21.76 1.38 -13.04
N TRP A 115 22.73 1.91 -12.26
CA TRP A 115 24.08 2.21 -12.76
C TRP A 115 25.10 1.10 -12.44
N GLN A 116 24.87 0.32 -11.38
CA GLN A 116 25.64 -0.90 -11.06
C GLN A 116 24.87 -2.17 -11.47
N ALA A 117 24.10 -2.09 -12.55
CA ALA A 117 23.31 -3.21 -13.03
C ALA A 117 24.24 -4.38 -13.31
N ASP A 118 24.06 -5.48 -12.57
CA ASP A 118 24.58 -6.76 -12.97
C ASP A 118 23.85 -7.12 -14.28
N TRP A 119 24.44 -6.73 -15.40
CA TRP A 119 23.83 -6.80 -16.74
C TRP A 119 23.25 -8.19 -17.01
N GLY A 120 23.88 -9.25 -16.48
CA GLY A 120 23.35 -10.62 -16.56
C GLY A 120 22.01 -10.82 -15.85
N ARG A 121 21.83 -10.23 -14.65
CA ARG A 121 20.54 -10.29 -13.92
C ARG A 121 19.48 -9.42 -14.57
N GLU A 122 19.83 -8.24 -15.06
CA GLU A 122 18.87 -7.39 -15.76
C GLU A 122 18.43 -8.01 -17.08
N GLN A 123 19.36 -8.57 -17.86
CA GLN A 123 19.03 -9.34 -19.06
C GLN A 123 18.17 -10.55 -18.71
N LEU A 124 18.52 -11.32 -17.67
CA LEU A 124 17.67 -12.44 -17.23
C LEU A 124 16.26 -11.96 -16.87
N THR A 125 16.14 -10.87 -16.11
CA THR A 125 14.86 -10.26 -15.74
C THR A 125 14.08 -9.79 -16.95
N TYR A 126 14.75 -9.19 -17.94
CA TYR A 126 14.19 -8.81 -19.22
C TYR A 126 13.70 -10.03 -20.01
N TYR A 127 14.49 -11.10 -20.10
CA TYR A 127 14.11 -12.35 -20.74
C TYR A 127 12.90 -13.01 -20.06
N ILE A 128 12.84 -12.99 -18.72
CA ILE A 128 11.69 -13.49 -17.95
C ILE A 128 10.45 -12.64 -18.25
N LYS A 129 10.57 -11.31 -18.12
CA LYS A 129 9.45 -10.38 -18.27
C LYS A 129 8.85 -10.40 -19.67
N ASN A 130 9.69 -10.59 -20.68
CA ASN A 130 9.26 -10.71 -22.08
C ASN A 130 8.88 -12.14 -22.49
N GLY A 131 8.84 -13.10 -21.55
CA GLY A 131 8.47 -14.48 -21.85
C GLY A 131 9.45 -15.22 -22.76
N LEU A 132 10.68 -14.70 -22.91
CA LEU A 132 11.75 -15.32 -23.69
C LEU A 132 12.29 -16.58 -22.98
N ILE A 133 12.16 -16.65 -21.66
CA ILE A 133 12.27 -17.93 -20.95
C ILE A 133 11.00 -18.74 -21.20
N GLY A 134 11.11 -19.73 -22.08
CA GLY A 134 10.01 -20.60 -22.45
C GLY A 134 9.35 -21.32 -21.27
N TRP A 135 8.11 -21.76 -21.50
CA TRP A 135 7.42 -22.67 -20.61
C TRP A 135 8.20 -24.00 -20.47
N PRO A 136 8.27 -24.62 -19.27
CA PRO A 136 7.66 -24.24 -17.99
C PRO A 136 8.55 -23.36 -17.09
N HIS A 137 9.80 -23.11 -17.49
CA HIS A 137 10.85 -22.55 -16.64
C HIS A 137 10.54 -21.13 -16.17
N GLY A 138 9.85 -20.32 -16.98
CA GLY A 138 9.40 -18.99 -16.57
C GLY A 138 8.51 -19.00 -15.31
N LYS A 139 7.68 -20.04 -15.11
CA LYS A 139 6.78 -20.16 -13.95
C LYS A 139 7.44 -20.78 -12.71
N LEU A 140 8.56 -21.48 -12.89
CA LEU A 140 9.34 -22.10 -11.81
C LEU A 140 10.48 -21.19 -11.33
N ASN A 141 10.54 -19.97 -11.84
CA ASN A 141 11.65 -19.10 -11.59
C ASN A 141 11.70 -18.64 -10.12
N THR A 142 12.83 -18.91 -9.47
CA THR A 142 13.12 -18.54 -8.08
C THR A 142 13.64 -17.11 -7.94
N VAL A 143 13.97 -16.46 -9.07
CA VAL A 143 14.55 -15.10 -9.12
C VAL A 143 13.50 -14.02 -8.86
N GLU A 144 12.20 -14.35 -8.88
CA GLU A 144 11.18 -13.39 -8.47
C GLU A 144 11.43 -12.94 -7.03
N HIS A 145 11.60 -11.63 -6.86
CA HIS A 145 11.75 -11.01 -5.56
C HIS A 145 10.63 -11.49 -4.65
N GLU A 146 11.00 -12.07 -3.53
CA GLU A 146 10.04 -12.43 -2.50
C GLU A 146 9.22 -11.18 -2.16
N LEU A 147 7.94 -11.17 -2.53
CA LEU A 147 6.96 -10.27 -1.93
C LEU A 147 6.64 -10.75 -0.50
N SER A 148 7.66 -11.19 0.25
CA SER A 148 7.55 -11.49 1.66
C SER A 148 7.64 -10.15 2.40
N ILE A 149 6.48 -9.64 2.80
CA ILE A 149 6.42 -8.46 3.64
C ILE A 149 6.80 -8.91 5.05
N SER A 150 7.88 -8.33 5.60
CA SER A 150 8.26 -8.57 6.99
C SER A 150 7.11 -8.23 7.94
N LEU A 151 6.94 -8.98 9.03
CA LEU A 151 5.91 -8.75 10.05
C LEU A 151 5.80 -7.28 10.48
N ARG A 152 6.94 -6.63 10.74
CA ARG A 152 6.98 -5.21 11.16
C ARG A 152 6.38 -4.29 10.11
N ARG A 153 6.72 -4.47 8.83
CA ARG A 153 6.15 -3.69 7.72
C ARG A 153 4.66 -3.99 7.53
N ALA A 154 4.25 -5.25 7.65
CA ALA A 154 2.85 -5.62 7.57
C ALA A 154 2.04 -4.94 8.68
N ALA A 155 2.52 -4.96 9.93
CA ALA A 155 1.89 -4.27 11.05
C ALA A 155 1.78 -2.76 10.84
N VAL A 156 2.84 -2.11 10.34
CA VAL A 156 2.82 -0.68 10.02
C VAL A 156 1.80 -0.35 8.93
N ILE A 157 1.76 -1.15 7.84
CA ILE A 157 0.80 -0.95 6.75
C ILE A 157 -0.62 -1.17 7.24
N SER A 158 -0.88 -2.23 8.01
CA SER A 158 -2.19 -2.50 8.60
C SER A 158 -2.63 -1.38 9.52
N GLY A 159 -1.75 -0.90 10.40
CA GLY A 159 -2.03 0.22 11.29
C GLY A 159 -2.35 1.49 10.53
N LEU A 160 -1.59 1.76 9.46
CA LEU A 160 -1.83 2.91 8.59
C LEU A 160 -3.19 2.81 7.87
N CYS A 161 -3.52 1.65 7.29
CA CYS A 161 -4.82 1.46 6.64
C CYS A 161 -5.97 1.60 7.63
N THR A 162 -5.87 1.01 8.83
CA THR A 162 -6.87 1.15 9.89
C THR A 162 -7.02 2.60 10.35
N TRP A 163 -5.91 3.33 10.46
CA TRP A 163 -5.91 4.75 10.79
C TRP A 163 -6.68 5.58 9.75
N TRP A 164 -6.44 5.35 8.46
CA TRP A 164 -7.19 6.03 7.40
C TRP A 164 -8.67 5.65 7.38
N VAL A 165 -9.01 4.38 7.62
CA VAL A 165 -10.41 3.96 7.75
C VAL A 165 -11.09 4.65 8.93
N TYR A 166 -10.40 4.75 10.08
CA TYR A 166 -10.92 5.47 11.24
C TYR A 166 -11.21 6.94 10.91
N VAL A 167 -10.25 7.65 10.30
CA VAL A 167 -10.44 9.06 9.96
C VAL A 167 -11.55 9.25 8.93
N PHE A 168 -11.66 8.34 7.94
CA PHE A 168 -12.74 8.36 6.97
C PHE A 168 -14.11 8.21 7.66
N ILE A 169 -14.25 7.26 8.57
CA ILE A 169 -15.50 7.04 9.29
C ILE A 169 -15.84 8.22 10.20
N TRP A 170 -14.83 8.81 10.87
CA TRP A 170 -15.02 10.02 11.65
C TRP A 170 -15.50 11.19 10.77
N PHE A 171 -14.93 11.35 9.57
CA PHE A 171 -15.28 12.43 8.64
C PHE A 171 -16.74 12.34 8.16
N PHE A 172 -17.23 11.13 7.86
CA PHE A 172 -18.62 10.93 7.44
C PHE A 172 -19.61 10.79 8.61
N ASN A 173 -19.12 10.59 9.83
CA ASN A 173 -19.92 10.35 11.04
C ASN A 173 -20.93 9.19 10.91
N GLU A 174 -20.61 8.18 10.10
CA GLU A 174 -21.49 7.05 9.80
C GLU A 174 -20.94 5.74 10.41
N PRO A 175 -21.42 5.32 11.60
CA PRO A 175 -20.87 4.16 12.30
C PRO A 175 -21.09 2.84 11.54
N ASN A 176 -22.11 2.76 10.69
CA ASN A 176 -22.37 1.57 9.86
C ASN A 176 -21.25 1.31 8.85
N MET A 177 -20.41 2.30 8.54
CA MET A 177 -19.27 2.14 7.65
C MET A 177 -18.24 1.15 8.19
N TYR A 178 -18.10 0.97 9.51
CA TYR A 178 -17.22 -0.05 10.09
C TYR A 178 -17.57 -1.46 9.57
N ALA A 179 -18.87 -1.79 9.61
CA ALA A 179 -19.38 -3.07 9.15
C ALA A 179 -19.15 -3.25 7.63
N SER A 180 -19.42 -2.20 6.85
CA SER A 180 -19.19 -2.20 5.40
C SER A 180 -17.72 -2.40 5.04
N PHE A 181 -16.78 -1.70 5.71
CA PHE A 181 -15.35 -1.87 5.49
C PHE A 181 -14.87 -3.26 5.90
N LEU A 182 -15.37 -3.84 7.00
CA LEU A 182 -15.04 -5.20 7.39
C LEU A 182 -15.56 -6.23 6.41
N PHE A 183 -16.82 -6.12 5.99
CA PHE A 183 -17.43 -7.07 5.07
C PHE A 183 -16.80 -6.97 3.67
N CYS A 184 -16.79 -5.78 3.07
CA CYS A 184 -16.23 -5.57 1.74
C CYS A 184 -14.71 -5.70 1.73
N GLY A 185 -14.01 -5.13 2.71
CA GLY A 185 -12.56 -5.17 2.80
C GLY A 185 -12.04 -6.56 3.15
N GLY A 186 -12.66 -7.25 4.11
CA GLY A 186 -12.32 -8.63 4.47
C GLY A 186 -12.57 -9.61 3.32
N SER A 187 -13.74 -9.54 2.69
CA SER A 187 -14.06 -10.36 1.52
C SER A 187 -13.15 -10.04 0.33
N GLY A 188 -12.88 -8.75 0.07
CA GLY A 188 -11.98 -8.29 -0.97
C GLY A 188 -10.55 -8.80 -0.77
N CYS A 189 -10.02 -8.73 0.47
CA CYS A 189 -8.70 -9.26 0.82
C CYS A 189 -8.64 -10.79 0.63
N ALA A 190 -9.67 -11.51 1.07
CA ALA A 190 -9.77 -12.97 0.91
C ALA A 190 -9.83 -13.36 -0.58
N LEU A 191 -10.66 -12.69 -1.38
CA LEU A 191 -10.79 -12.92 -2.82
C LEU A 191 -9.51 -12.58 -3.58
N PHE A 192 -8.94 -11.41 -3.33
CA PHE A 192 -7.67 -11.00 -3.92
C PHE A 192 -6.58 -12.03 -3.64
N ARG A 193 -6.52 -12.53 -2.40
CA ARG A 193 -5.57 -13.57 -2.03
C ARG A 193 -5.83 -14.88 -2.77
N ILE A 194 -7.07 -15.33 -2.90
CA ILE A 194 -7.37 -16.54 -3.69
C ILE A 194 -6.96 -16.34 -5.16
N LEU A 195 -7.35 -15.23 -5.77
CA LEU A 195 -7.05 -14.91 -7.16
C LEU A 195 -5.55 -14.82 -7.43
N ALA A 196 -4.78 -14.19 -6.55
CA ALA A 196 -3.33 -14.10 -6.68
C ALA A 196 -2.64 -15.47 -6.68
N TYR A 197 -3.22 -16.47 -5.99
CA TYR A 197 -2.68 -17.82 -5.88
C TYR A 197 -3.23 -18.78 -6.94
N THR A 198 -4.37 -18.48 -7.56
CA THR A 198 -4.99 -19.36 -8.57
C THR A 198 -4.82 -18.84 -10.00
N TYR A 199 -4.60 -17.55 -10.23
CA TYR A 199 -4.58 -16.96 -11.57
C TYR A 199 -3.63 -17.67 -12.58
N PRO A 200 -2.41 -18.12 -12.21
CA PRO A 200 -1.55 -18.85 -13.15
C PRO A 200 -1.55 -20.39 -12.98
N TYR A 201 -2.35 -20.94 -12.04
CA TYR A 201 -2.28 -22.33 -11.61
C TYR A 201 -3.66 -23.00 -11.63
N TRP A 202 -3.75 -24.19 -12.22
CA TRP A 202 -5.00 -24.95 -12.23
C TRP A 202 -5.05 -25.98 -11.11
N GLN A 203 -6.26 -26.19 -10.59
CA GLN A 203 -6.53 -27.24 -9.62
C GLN A 203 -6.17 -28.62 -10.19
N PRO A 204 -5.59 -29.52 -9.38
CA PRO A 204 -5.19 -30.85 -9.84
C PRO A 204 -6.39 -31.74 -10.16
N ILE A 205 -7.53 -31.51 -9.51
CA ILE A 205 -8.80 -32.21 -9.73
C ILE A 205 -9.89 -31.13 -9.69
N SER A 206 -10.84 -31.18 -10.63
CA SER A 206 -12.00 -30.29 -10.61
C SER A 206 -12.84 -30.51 -9.34
N PHE A 207 -13.64 -29.52 -8.95
CA PHE A 207 -14.52 -29.64 -7.78
C PHE A 207 -15.44 -30.87 -7.89
N LEU A 208 -16.05 -31.11 -9.06
CA LEU A 208 -16.84 -32.32 -9.32
C LEU A 208 -15.99 -33.59 -9.22
N GLY A 209 -14.77 -33.57 -9.75
CA GLY A 209 -13.84 -34.70 -9.61
C GLY A 209 -13.53 -35.04 -8.15
N ARG A 210 -13.46 -34.05 -7.25
CA ARG A 210 -13.28 -34.29 -5.80
C ARG A 210 -14.46 -35.03 -5.19
N ILE A 211 -15.69 -34.65 -5.57
CA ILE A 211 -16.92 -35.30 -5.10
C ILE A 211 -16.96 -36.76 -5.58
N PHE A 212 -16.74 -37.00 -6.87
CA PHE A 212 -16.79 -38.37 -7.43
C PHE A 212 -15.65 -39.27 -6.97
N THR A 213 -14.47 -38.72 -6.70
CA THR A 213 -13.32 -39.52 -6.21
C THR A 213 -13.27 -39.66 -4.68
N PHE A 214 -14.26 -39.08 -3.96
CA PHE A 214 -14.27 -38.98 -2.50
C PHE A 214 -13.01 -38.35 -1.88
N ARG A 215 -12.26 -37.57 -2.67
CA ARG A 215 -11.06 -36.85 -2.23
C ARG A 215 -11.41 -35.38 -1.96
N TRP A 216 -12.16 -35.15 -0.90
CA TRP A 216 -12.65 -33.82 -0.50
C TRP A 216 -11.49 -32.86 -0.21
N ILE A 217 -10.47 -33.36 0.48
CA ILE A 217 -9.28 -32.59 0.87
C ILE A 217 -8.07 -33.09 0.09
N ILE A 218 -7.41 -32.17 -0.63
CA ILE A 218 -6.16 -32.41 -1.33
C ILE A 218 -5.03 -31.79 -0.47
N PRO A 219 -4.20 -32.62 0.19
CA PRO A 219 -3.08 -32.13 0.96
C PRO A 219 -2.20 -31.19 0.13
N ARG A 220 -1.68 -30.15 0.78
CA ARG A 220 -0.86 -29.09 0.17
C ARG A 220 -1.62 -28.13 -0.75
N TYR A 221 -2.54 -28.58 -1.60
CA TYR A 221 -3.33 -27.68 -2.45
C TYR A 221 -4.32 -26.85 -1.64
N ASP A 222 -5.13 -27.49 -0.78
CA ASP A 222 -6.23 -26.80 -0.08
C ASP A 222 -5.77 -25.81 1.01
N LYS A 223 -4.47 -25.78 1.31
CA LYS A 223 -3.87 -24.82 2.25
C LYS A 223 -4.11 -23.36 1.83
N ILE A 224 -4.32 -23.09 0.53
CA ILE A 224 -4.60 -21.74 0.04
C ILE A 224 -5.94 -21.19 0.52
N PHE A 225 -6.91 -22.05 0.82
CA PHE A 225 -8.25 -21.65 1.26
C PHE A 225 -8.33 -21.39 2.77
N LEU A 226 -7.37 -21.93 3.55
CA LEU A 226 -7.34 -21.75 4.98
C LEU A 226 -7.17 -20.27 5.39
N ALA A 227 -6.24 -19.56 4.75
CA ALA A 227 -6.02 -18.14 5.07
C ALA A 227 -7.24 -17.24 4.76
N PRO A 228 -7.86 -17.30 3.57
CA PRO A 228 -9.14 -16.64 3.28
C PRO A 228 -10.26 -16.97 4.28
N LEU A 229 -10.39 -18.23 4.68
CA LEU A 229 -11.39 -18.63 5.70
C LEU A 229 -11.11 -17.96 7.04
N ILE A 230 -9.86 -17.98 7.52
CA ILE A 230 -9.48 -17.29 8.76
C ILE A 230 -9.75 -15.79 8.66
N ILE A 231 -9.45 -15.15 7.52
CA ILE A 231 -9.70 -13.72 7.29
C ILE A 231 -11.20 -13.41 7.38
N ILE A 232 -12.05 -14.20 6.71
CA ILE A 232 -13.51 -14.01 6.74
C ILE A 232 -14.07 -14.26 8.15
N SER A 233 -13.65 -15.35 8.80
CA SER A 233 -14.04 -15.64 10.18
C SER A 233 -13.64 -14.52 11.14
N THR A 234 -12.45 -13.94 10.96
CA THR A 234 -11.99 -12.80 11.75
C THR A 234 -12.87 -11.58 11.50
N ALA A 235 -13.23 -11.30 10.24
CA ALA A 235 -14.11 -10.17 9.90
C ALA A 235 -15.53 -10.30 10.47
N ILE A 236 -16.05 -11.53 10.63
CA ILE A 236 -17.38 -11.80 11.21
C ILE A 236 -17.34 -11.77 12.74
N SER A 237 -16.18 -12.01 13.36
CA SER A 237 -16.05 -12.16 14.81
C SER A 237 -16.60 -11.00 15.66
N PRO A 238 -16.53 -9.71 15.26
CA PRO A 238 -17.11 -8.61 16.05
C PRO A 238 -18.61 -8.71 16.25
N PHE A 239 -19.34 -9.23 15.26
CA PHE A 239 -20.79 -9.39 15.34
C PHE A 239 -21.19 -10.51 16.30
N LEU A 240 -20.35 -11.55 16.43
CA LEU A 240 -20.54 -12.65 17.38
C LEU A 240 -20.15 -12.27 18.81
N LEU A 241 -19.16 -11.39 18.95
CA LEU A 241 -18.66 -10.90 20.23
C LEU A 241 -19.42 -9.67 20.74
N PHE A 242 -20.30 -9.11 19.91
CA PHE A 242 -21.18 -8.01 20.29
C PHE A 242 -22.08 -8.42 21.45
N GLY A 243 -22.16 -7.57 22.48
CA GLY A 243 -22.90 -7.85 23.72
C GLY A 243 -22.16 -8.71 24.75
N ARG A 244 -21.00 -9.31 24.42
CA ARG A 244 -20.17 -10.07 25.37
C ARG A 244 -18.90 -9.35 25.81
N SER A 245 -18.47 -8.34 25.06
CA SER A 245 -17.20 -7.65 25.29
C SER A 245 -17.39 -6.39 26.13
N CYS A 246 -16.47 -6.13 27.07
CA CYS A 246 -16.43 -4.86 27.82
C CYS A 246 -15.88 -3.70 26.98
N VAL A 247 -15.31 -3.98 25.81
CA VAL A 247 -14.76 -2.98 24.89
C VAL A 247 -15.87 -2.38 24.05
N GLY A 248 -15.89 -1.06 23.89
CA GLY A 248 -16.83 -0.37 23.02
C GLY A 248 -16.76 -0.89 21.58
N ILE A 249 -17.91 -0.97 20.90
CA ILE A 249 -18.03 -1.60 19.58
C ILE A 249 -17.09 -1.00 18.53
N ASN A 250 -16.87 0.31 18.55
CA ASN A 250 -15.96 0.99 17.62
C ASN A 250 -14.50 0.51 17.77
N GLY A 251 -14.04 0.32 19.01
CA GLY A 251 -12.70 -0.18 19.29
C GLY A 251 -12.53 -1.63 18.81
N LEU A 252 -13.54 -2.47 19.04
CA LEU A 252 -13.55 -3.86 18.57
C LEU A 252 -13.53 -3.93 17.03
N MET A 253 -14.33 -3.10 16.35
CA MET A 253 -14.37 -3.03 14.89
C MET A 253 -13.01 -2.59 14.31
N LEU A 254 -12.40 -1.53 14.84
CA LEU A 254 -11.09 -1.05 14.40
C LEU A 254 -9.98 -2.08 14.61
N ALA A 255 -9.93 -2.72 15.78
CA ALA A 255 -8.98 -3.79 16.07
C ALA A 255 -9.15 -4.95 15.08
N THR A 256 -10.39 -5.26 14.70
CA THR A 256 -10.68 -6.32 13.72
C THR A 256 -10.26 -5.93 12.32
N ILE A 257 -10.48 -4.68 11.89
CA ILE A 257 -9.99 -4.17 10.59
C ILE A 257 -8.47 -4.31 10.53
N PHE A 258 -7.78 -3.89 11.59
CA PHE A 258 -6.33 -4.05 11.71
C PHE A 258 -5.90 -5.52 11.57
N LEU A 259 -6.54 -6.42 12.32
CA LEU A 259 -6.25 -7.85 12.28
C LEU A 259 -6.52 -8.47 10.90
N VAL A 260 -7.64 -8.14 10.26
CA VAL A 260 -7.99 -8.63 8.92
C VAL A 260 -6.90 -8.27 7.90
N ILE A 261 -6.48 -7.01 7.87
CA ILE A 261 -5.42 -6.54 6.96
C ILE A 261 -4.08 -7.19 7.32
N LEU A 262 -3.76 -7.30 8.61
CA LEU A 262 -2.52 -7.91 9.09
C LEU A 262 -2.42 -9.41 8.72
N LEU A 263 -3.49 -10.17 8.96
CA LEU A 263 -3.59 -11.58 8.62
C LEU A 263 -3.52 -11.80 7.11
N THR A 264 -4.05 -10.87 6.31
CA THR A 264 -3.94 -10.90 4.85
C THR A 264 -2.48 -10.90 4.39
N PHE A 265 -1.59 -10.22 5.10
CA PHE A 265 -0.16 -10.19 4.75
C PHE A 265 0.66 -11.33 5.38
N ILE A 266 0.34 -11.74 6.62
CA ILE A 266 1.20 -12.68 7.38
C ILE A 266 0.84 -14.14 7.13
N LEU A 267 -0.46 -14.47 6.98
CA LEU A 267 -0.87 -15.87 7.01
C LEU A 267 -0.17 -16.68 5.90
N PRO A 268 0.26 -17.93 6.18
CA PRO A 268 0.78 -18.83 5.17
C PRO A 268 -0.35 -19.39 4.28
N PRO A 269 -0.03 -20.03 3.14
CA PRO A 269 1.31 -20.12 2.54
C PRO A 269 1.75 -18.77 1.96
N SER A 270 3.06 -18.53 1.84
CA SER A 270 3.57 -17.42 1.02
C SER A 270 3.47 -17.78 -0.46
N LEU A 271 3.40 -16.79 -1.35
CA LEU A 271 3.29 -17.04 -2.79
C LEU A 271 4.48 -17.88 -3.28
N LYS A 272 5.69 -17.61 -2.78
CA LYS A 272 6.89 -18.41 -3.08
C LYS A 272 6.75 -19.85 -2.61
N SER A 273 6.34 -20.07 -1.35
CA SER A 273 6.16 -21.42 -0.82
C SER A 273 5.08 -22.17 -1.59
N TRP A 274 3.97 -21.51 -1.92
CA TRP A 274 2.92 -22.05 -2.77
C TRP A 274 3.47 -22.46 -4.14
N ARG A 275 4.26 -21.60 -4.79
CA ARG A 275 4.81 -21.87 -6.11
C ARG A 275 5.81 -23.04 -6.15
N LEU A 276 6.54 -23.25 -5.07
CA LEU A 276 7.55 -24.31 -5.02
C LEU A 276 6.99 -25.64 -4.52
N THR A 277 5.95 -25.62 -3.68
CA THR A 277 5.47 -26.82 -2.97
C THR A 277 4.01 -27.16 -3.26
N GLY A 278 3.31 -26.30 -4.00
CA GLY A 278 1.91 -26.45 -4.35
C GLY A 278 1.68 -27.64 -5.27
N HIS A 279 0.66 -28.44 -4.94
CA HIS A 279 0.20 -29.55 -5.78
C HIS A 279 -0.82 -29.02 -6.80
N TYR A 280 -0.34 -28.31 -7.81
CA TYR A 280 -1.18 -27.75 -8.87
C TYR A 280 -0.70 -28.17 -10.25
N ARG A 281 -1.56 -27.99 -11.26
CA ARG A 281 -1.19 -28.14 -12.67
C ARG A 281 -0.74 -26.80 -13.21
N LEU A 282 0.44 -26.76 -13.82
CA LEU A 282 0.84 -25.60 -14.62
C LEU A 282 -0.04 -25.58 -15.85
N LEU A 283 -0.82 -24.50 -16.02
CA LEU A 283 -1.45 -24.23 -17.32
C LEU A 283 -0.33 -24.17 -18.37
N GLY A 284 -0.38 -25.10 -19.32
CA GLY A 284 0.48 -25.12 -20.48
C GLY A 284 0.36 -23.76 -21.17
N GLY A 285 1.49 -23.09 -21.40
CA GLY A 285 1.48 -21.84 -22.15
C GLY A 285 0.81 -22.11 -23.49
N GLN A 286 -0.22 -21.32 -23.84
CA GLN A 286 -0.67 -21.27 -25.22
C GLN A 286 0.58 -21.08 -26.08
N ARG A 287 0.86 -22.02 -27.00
CA ARG A 287 1.90 -21.83 -28.01
C ARG A 287 1.60 -20.49 -28.65
N GLY A 288 2.52 -19.53 -28.52
CA GLY A 288 2.40 -18.24 -29.18
C GLY A 288 2.10 -18.50 -30.66
N LYS A 289 0.95 -17.99 -31.11
CA LYS A 289 0.74 -17.69 -32.52
C LYS A 289 1.38 -16.33 -32.78
#